data_AF-A0A7G9BM39-F1
#
_entry.id   AF-A0A7G9BM39-F1
#
_cell.length_a   1.000
_cell.length_b   1.000
_cell.length_c   1.000
_cell.angle_alpha   90.00
_cell.angle_beta   90.00
_cell.angle_gamma   90.00
#
_symmetry.space_group_name_H-M   'P 1'
#
loop_
_entity.id
_entity.type
_entity.pdbx_description
1 polymer ?
#
loop_
_entity_poly.entity_id
_entity_poly.type
_entity_poly.pdbx_seq_one_letter_code
_entity_poly.pdbx_strand_id
1 'polypeptide(L)'
;MVSFDRKQKKDSFYWYKANWNPEPIIYIANRRDNKRTRAQTKVQVFSNLNNVSLNVNGREVSGTKGVNDKHWVFEGVALQKGINTIQAKGEADGKVLQDEMEWELVN
;
A
#
# COMPACT_ATOMS: atom_id res chain seq x y z
N MET A 1 9.11 12.00 -10.64
CA MET A 1 9.16 13.23 -9.81
C MET A 1 9.95 12.92 -8.53
N VAL A 2 11.20 13.37 -8.47
CA VAL A 2 12.15 13.09 -7.38
C VAL A 2 12.26 14.36 -6.52
N SER A 3 12.20 14.22 -5.20
CA SER A 3 12.41 15.33 -4.25
C SER A 3 13.83 15.89 -4.41
N PHE A 4 14.04 17.19 -4.20
CA PHE A 4 15.32 17.89 -4.45
C PHE A 4 16.55 17.21 -3.80
N ASP A 5 16.35 16.44 -2.74
CA ASP A 5 17.40 15.75 -2.00
C ASP A 5 17.65 14.28 -2.40
N ARG A 6 17.01 13.76 -3.47
CA ARG A 6 17.11 12.38 -4.03
C ARG A 6 16.96 11.19 -3.08
N LYS A 7 16.91 11.39 -1.76
CA LYS A 7 16.87 10.32 -0.74
C LYS A 7 15.49 9.71 -0.59
N GLN A 8 14.42 10.46 -0.86
CA GLN A 8 13.05 9.98 -0.62
C GLN A 8 12.16 10.06 -1.85
N LYS A 9 11.81 8.88 -2.38
CA LYS A 9 10.91 8.66 -3.51
C LYS A 9 9.45 8.90 -3.10
N LYS A 10 8.69 9.58 -3.96
CA LYS A 10 7.25 9.83 -3.81
C LYS A 10 6.44 8.63 -4.30
N ASP A 11 5.17 8.56 -3.93
CA ASP A 11 4.25 7.49 -4.35
C ASP A 11 4.16 7.37 -5.88
N SER A 12 4.21 8.49 -6.60
CA SER A 12 4.24 8.50 -8.07
C SER A 12 5.46 7.77 -8.65
N PHE A 13 6.60 7.74 -7.94
CA PHE A 13 7.73 6.91 -8.37
C PHE A 13 7.38 5.43 -8.34
N TYR A 14 6.71 4.97 -7.28
CA TYR A 14 6.33 3.57 -7.12
C TYR A 14 5.19 3.16 -8.05
N TRP A 15 4.28 4.09 -8.36
CA TRP A 15 3.31 3.91 -9.44
C TRP A 15 3.98 3.54 -10.76
N TYR A 16 4.91 4.38 -11.23
CA TYR A 16 5.64 4.10 -12.48
C TYR A 16 6.50 2.84 -12.37
N LYS A 17 7.15 2.60 -11.22
CA LYS A 17 7.96 1.40 -11.01
C LYS A 17 7.12 0.13 -11.14
N ALA A 18 5.94 0.06 -10.52
CA ALA A 18 5.04 -1.09 -10.64
C ALA A 18 4.48 -1.28 -12.06
N ASN A 19 4.34 -0.19 -12.83
CA ASN A 19 3.81 -0.26 -14.20
C ASN A 19 4.86 -0.63 -15.25
N TRP A 20 6.12 -0.22 -15.08
CA TRP A 20 7.13 -0.28 -16.13
C TRP A 20 8.36 -1.13 -15.80
N ASN A 21 8.56 -1.53 -14.54
CA ASN A 21 9.68 -2.39 -14.15
C ASN A 21 9.20 -3.85 -14.04
N PRO A 22 9.89 -4.81 -14.70
CA PRO A 22 9.59 -6.24 -14.55
C PRO A 22 9.94 -6.82 -13.17
N GLU A 23 10.84 -6.17 -12.41
CA GLU A 23 11.21 -6.64 -11.07
C GLU A 23 9.99 -6.65 -10.13
N PRO A 24 9.72 -7.78 -9.43
CA PRO A 24 8.65 -7.87 -8.45
C PRO A 24 8.69 -6.73 -7.42
N ILE A 25 7.55 -6.09 -7.19
CA ILE A 25 7.42 -5.00 -6.23
C ILE A 25 6.06 -5.01 -5.54
N ILE A 26 6.05 -4.57 -4.29
CA ILE A 26 4.86 -4.21 -3.53
C ILE A 26 5.16 -2.91 -2.77
N TYR A 27 4.22 -1.97 -2.80
CA TYR A 27 4.37 -0.67 -2.13
C TYR A 27 3.02 -0.13 -1.69
N ILE A 28 2.87 0.17 -0.40
CA ILE A 28 1.67 0.81 0.15
C ILE A 28 1.82 2.33 0.03
N ALA A 29 0.83 2.95 -0.62
CA ALA A 29 0.79 4.39 -0.84
C ALA A 29 0.32 5.15 0.42
N ASN A 30 0.46 6.48 0.38
CA ASN A 30 0.08 7.42 1.42
C ASN A 30 0.78 7.19 2.77
N ARG A 31 1.99 6.63 2.75
CA ARG A 31 2.79 6.38 3.96
C ARG A 31 3.19 7.65 4.73
N ARG A 32 3.26 8.79 4.04
CA ARG A 32 3.61 10.10 4.64
C ARG A 32 2.40 10.80 5.25
N ASP A 33 1.21 10.46 4.78
CA ASP A 33 -0.06 10.98 5.29
C ASP A 33 -0.58 10.02 6.37
N ASN A 34 0.22 9.84 7.42
CA ASN A 34 -0.01 8.78 8.40
C ASN A 34 -1.06 9.13 9.46
N LYS A 35 -1.47 10.41 9.57
CA LYS A 35 -2.52 10.84 10.49
C LYS A 35 -3.88 10.79 9.80
N ARG A 36 -4.80 10.00 10.34
CA ARG A 36 -6.14 9.77 9.81
C ARG A 36 -7.18 10.40 10.73
N THR A 37 -8.19 11.03 10.14
CA THR A 37 -9.33 11.64 10.86
C THR A 37 -10.64 10.89 10.63
N ARG A 38 -10.64 9.91 9.71
CA ARG A 38 -11.80 9.07 9.38
C ARG A 38 -11.46 7.62 9.67
N ALA A 39 -12.36 6.94 10.38
CA ALA A 39 -12.21 5.52 10.69
C ALA A 39 -12.34 4.62 9.46
N GLN A 40 -13.20 4.98 8.50
CA GLN A 40 -13.29 4.31 7.21
C GLN A 40 -12.43 5.03 6.18
N THR A 41 -11.53 4.29 5.56
CA THR A 41 -10.60 4.84 4.58
C THR A 41 -10.34 3.84 3.45
N LYS A 42 -9.59 4.30 2.46
CA LYS A 42 -9.11 3.52 1.34
C LYS A 42 -7.60 3.30 1.47
N VAL A 43 -7.15 2.08 1.27
CA VAL A 43 -5.72 1.76 1.13
C VAL A 43 -5.42 1.46 -0.33
N GLN A 44 -4.30 1.98 -0.83
CA GLN A 44 -3.84 1.74 -2.20
C GLN A 44 -2.48 1.06 -2.14
N VAL A 45 -2.31 0.01 -2.93
CA VAL A 45 -1.05 -0.72 -3.07
C VAL A 45 -0.67 -0.74 -4.54
N PHE A 46 0.58 -0.38 -4.83
CA PHE A 46 1.17 -0.46 -6.17
C PHE A 46 2.04 -1.71 -6.24
N SER A 47 1.74 -2.59 -7.18
CA SER A 47 2.41 -3.88 -7.27
C SER A 47 2.23 -4.51 -8.64
N ASN A 48 3.28 -5.13 -9.17
CA ASN A 48 3.21 -5.96 -10.37
C ASN A 48 2.98 -7.44 -10.11
N LEU A 49 2.74 -7.82 -8.85
CA LEU A 49 2.43 -9.18 -8.45
C LEU A 49 1.02 -9.59 -8.91
N ASN A 50 0.86 -10.88 -9.19
CA ASN A 50 -0.42 -11.45 -9.63
C ASN A 50 -1.49 -11.39 -8.53
N ASN A 51 -1.09 -11.62 -7.28
CA ASN A 51 -1.96 -11.56 -6.12
C ASN A 51 -1.36 -10.69 -5.02
N VAL A 52 -2.18 -9.83 -4.43
CA VAL A 52 -1.82 -8.96 -3.30
C VAL A 52 -2.93 -9.04 -2.26
N SER A 53 -2.53 -9.37 -1.03
CA SER A 53 -3.39 -9.35 0.16
C SER A 53 -3.03 -8.16 1.04
N LEU A 54 -4.01 -7.62 1.76
CA LEU A 54 -3.82 -6.57 2.75
C LEU A 54 -4.31 -7.08 4.10
N ASN A 55 -3.50 -6.90 5.14
CA ASN A 55 -3.90 -7.08 6.52
C ASN A 55 -3.87 -5.75 7.26
N VAL A 56 -4.93 -5.46 8.01
CA VAL A 56 -5.06 -4.27 8.86
C VAL A 56 -5.31 -4.74 10.28
N ASN A 57 -4.37 -4.47 11.18
CA ASN A 57 -4.38 -4.98 12.57
C ASN A 57 -4.59 -6.51 12.65
N GLY A 58 -3.96 -7.25 11.72
CA GLY A 58 -4.07 -8.71 11.64
C GLY A 58 -5.37 -9.24 11.01
N ARG A 59 -6.24 -8.37 10.49
CA ARG A 59 -7.46 -8.77 9.75
C ARG A 59 -7.27 -8.59 8.26
N GLU A 60 -7.55 -9.63 7.49
CA GLU A 60 -7.45 -9.58 6.04
C GLU A 60 -8.55 -8.72 5.44
N VAL A 61 -8.18 -7.90 4.47
CA VAL A 61 -9.08 -7.03 3.70
C VAL A 61 -8.96 -7.42 2.24
N SER A 62 -10.09 -7.74 1.62
CA SER A 62 -10.15 -8.00 0.18
C SER A 62 -10.01 -6.69 -0.61
N GLY A 63 -9.21 -6.74 -1.66
CA GLY A 63 -9.02 -5.61 -2.58
C GLY A 63 -9.46 -5.96 -3.99
N THR A 64 -9.66 -4.93 -4.80
CA THR A 64 -9.91 -5.05 -6.23
C THR A 64 -8.82 -4.34 -7.02
N LYS A 65 -8.75 -4.60 -8.33
CA LYS A 65 -7.94 -3.77 -9.22
C LYS A 65 -8.55 -2.36 -9.28
N GLY A 66 -7.67 -1.37 -9.28
CA GLY A 66 -8.01 0.04 -9.42
C GLY A 66 -7.96 0.47 -10.88
N VAL A 67 -7.19 1.53 -11.14
CA VAL A 67 -7.02 2.10 -12.49
C VAL A 67 -6.46 1.10 -13.50
N ASN A 68 -5.63 0.15 -13.05
CA ASN A 68 -5.10 -0.93 -13.87
C ASN A 68 -4.73 -2.15 -13.01
N ASP A 69 -4.16 -3.18 -13.64
CA ASP A 69 -3.78 -4.43 -13.00
C ASP A 69 -2.60 -4.28 -12.01
N LYS A 70 -1.88 -3.15 -12.03
CA LYS A 70 -0.77 -2.84 -11.11
C LYS A 70 -1.20 -2.00 -9.90
N HIS A 71 -2.47 -1.64 -9.85
CA HIS A 71 -3.08 -0.85 -8.80
C HIS A 71 -4.08 -1.70 -8.04
N TRP A 72 -3.84 -1.90 -6.76
CA TRP A 72 -4.76 -2.58 -5.85
C TRP A 72 -5.40 -1.55 -4.94
N VAL A 73 -6.73 -1.63 -4.81
CA VAL A 73 -7.54 -0.73 -4.00
C VAL A 73 -8.33 -1.55 -2.99
N PHE A 74 -8.19 -1.18 -1.73
CA PHE A 74 -8.89 -1.78 -0.60
C PHE A 74 -9.83 -0.72 -0.03
N GLU A 75 -11.10 -0.80 -0.39
CA GLU A 75 -12.15 0.11 0.06
C GLU A 75 -12.72 -0.34 1.42
N GLY A 76 -13.30 0.60 2.17
CA GLY A 76 -13.98 0.27 3.43
C GLY A 76 -13.06 -0.24 4.54
N VAL A 77 -11.77 0.08 4.48
CA VAL A 77 -10.81 -0.29 5.52
C VAL A 77 -11.19 0.43 6.81
N ALA A 78 -11.53 -0.34 7.84
CA ALA A 78 -11.88 0.16 9.15
C ALA A 78 -10.64 0.24 10.06
N LEU A 79 -10.30 1.46 10.47
CA LEU A 79 -9.25 1.76 11.43
C LEU A 79 -9.82 1.81 12.86
N GLN A 80 -9.00 1.39 13.82
CA GLN A 80 -9.22 1.57 15.25
C GLN A 80 -8.59 2.88 15.71
N LYS A 81 -9.12 3.49 16.79
CA LYS A 81 -8.53 4.70 17.37
C LYS A 81 -7.09 4.43 17.84
N GLY A 82 -6.18 5.34 17.53
CA GLY A 82 -4.74 5.17 17.77
C GLY A 82 -4.01 4.52 16.59
N ILE A 83 -2.93 3.78 16.88
CA ILE A 83 -2.05 3.20 15.86
C ILE A 83 -2.69 1.98 15.21
N ASN A 84 -2.61 1.92 13.88
CA ASN A 84 -3.06 0.82 13.04
C ASN A 84 -1.90 0.35 12.16
N THR A 85 -1.59 -0.94 12.23
CA THR A 85 -0.59 -1.57 11.37
C THR A 85 -1.23 -2.04 10.08
N ILE A 86 -0.69 -1.59 8.95
CA ILE A 86 -1.16 -1.92 7.61
C ILE A 86 -0.05 -2.66 6.89
N GLN A 87 -0.33 -3.90 6.51
CA GLN A 87 0.66 -4.82 5.95
C GLN A 87 0.13 -5.38 4.63
N ALA A 88 0.87 -5.18 3.55
CA ALA A 88 0.55 -5.75 2.24
C ALA A 88 1.53 -6.89 1.94
N LYS A 89 1.04 -8.00 1.42
CA LYS A 89 1.85 -9.17 1.04
C LYS A 89 1.47 -9.68 -0.33
N GLY A 90 2.44 -10.20 -1.05
CA GLY A 90 2.25 -10.95 -2.27
C GLY A 90 3.43 -11.88 -2.53
N GLU A 91 3.30 -12.71 -3.54
CA GLU A 91 4.33 -13.69 -3.91
C GLU A 91 4.70 -13.50 -5.38
N ALA A 92 6.00 -13.60 -5.66
CA ALA A 92 6.55 -13.77 -7.01
C ALA A 92 7.72 -14.73 -6.95
N ASP A 93 7.77 -15.66 -7.92
CA ASP A 93 8.89 -16.60 -8.10
C ASP A 93 9.27 -17.36 -6.82
N GLY A 94 8.26 -17.80 -6.04
CA GLY A 94 8.45 -18.52 -4.77
C GLY A 94 8.98 -17.65 -3.62
N LYS A 95 9.05 -16.32 -3.80
CA LYS A 95 9.47 -15.35 -2.78
C LYS A 95 8.29 -14.51 -2.33
N VAL A 96 8.12 -14.40 -1.01
CA VAL A 96 7.15 -13.49 -0.41
C VAL A 96 7.74 -12.08 -0.38
N LEU A 97 7.02 -11.13 -0.96
CA LEU A 97 7.28 -9.70 -0.85
C LEU A 97 6.28 -9.09 0.13
N GLN A 98 6.75 -8.18 0.97
CA GLN A 98 5.95 -7.49 1.96
C GLN A 98 6.30 -6.00 2.02
N ASP A 99 5.28 -5.16 2.24
CA ASP A 99 5.45 -3.79 2.70
C ASP A 99 4.56 -3.56 3.94
N GLU A 100 5.00 -2.66 4.81
CA GLU A 100 4.33 -2.34 6.06
C GLU A 100 4.45 -0.85 6.38
N MET A 101 3.38 -0.30 6.95
CA MET A 101 3.35 1.06 7.49
C MET A 101 2.35 1.16 8.64
N GLU A 102 2.46 2.26 9.39
CA GLU A 102 1.54 2.60 10.47
C GLU A 102 0.76 3.86 10.12
N TRP A 103 -0.55 3.81 10.38
CA TRP A 103 -1.43 4.97 10.39
C TRP A 103 -1.99 5.20 11.79
N GLU A 104 -2.08 6.45 12.21
CA GLU A 104 -2.68 6.84 13.48
C GLU A 104 -4.06 7.48 13.22
N LEU A 105 -5.13 6.88 13.74
CA LEU A 105 -6.45 7.50 13.79
C LEU A 105 -6.52 8.40 15.03
N VAL A 106 -6.48 9.72 14.81
CA VAL A 106 -6.39 10.72 15.89
C VAL A 106 -7.75 11.11 16.51
N ASN A 107 -8.87 10.78 15.85
CA ASN A 107 -10.23 11.16 16.30
C ASN A 107 -10.96 9.98 16.96
#